data_AF-A0A2H5MWI2-F1
#
_entry.id   AF-A0A2H5MWI2-F1
#
_cell.length_a   1.000
_cell.length_b   1.000
_cell.length_c   1.000
_cell.angle_alpha   90.00
_cell.angle_beta   90.00
_cell.angle_gamma   90.00
#
_symmetry.space_group_name_H-M   'P 1'
#
loop_
_entity.id
_entity.type
_entity.pdbx_description
1 polymer ?
#
loop_
_entity_poly.entity_id
_entity_poly.type
_entity_poly.pdbx_seq_one_letter_code
_entity_poly.pdbx_strand_id
1 'polypeptide(L)'
;MKAAEKETVEKKENGALELEKIYENRTMELENVKKTVGNDHDEPKINYRGWKAMPFIIGNETFEKLGAVGTLANLLIYLTSVFNMKNITAATIINIFNGTANFGTMIGAYLCDTYFGRYNTLGFATVASFLVLASALEQRVSAIKFYIGYHF
;
A
#
# COMPACT_ATOMS: atom_id res chain seq x y z
N MET A 1 -37.01 -61.31 -46.33
CA MET A 1 -36.58 -59.92 -46.66
C MET A 1 -37.04 -58.87 -45.63
N LYS A 2 -38.22 -59.01 -44.98
CA LYS A 2 -38.72 -58.04 -43.97
C LYS A 2 -38.08 -58.09 -42.57
N ALA A 3 -37.30 -59.12 -42.24
CA ALA A 3 -36.68 -59.26 -40.91
C ALA A 3 -35.35 -58.48 -40.79
N ALA A 4 -34.52 -58.52 -41.84
CA ALA A 4 -33.23 -57.80 -41.86
C ALA A 4 -33.39 -56.28 -41.84
N GLU A 5 -34.47 -55.76 -42.44
CA GLU A 5 -34.76 -54.32 -42.46
C GLU A 5 -35.16 -53.80 -41.07
N LYS A 6 -35.90 -54.60 -40.28
CA LYS A 6 -36.28 -54.24 -38.90
C LYS A 6 -35.08 -54.14 -37.97
N GLU A 7 -34.13 -55.08 -38.05
CA GLU A 7 -32.91 -55.04 -37.24
C GLU A 7 -32.02 -53.83 -37.59
N THR A 8 -31.96 -53.44 -38.87
CA THR A 8 -31.24 -52.23 -39.28
C THR A 8 -31.89 -50.92 -38.84
N VAL A 9 -33.23 -50.89 -38.74
CA VAL A 9 -33.98 -49.72 -38.25
C VAL A 9 -33.85 -49.60 -36.74
N GLU A 10 -33.98 -50.70 -36.00
CA GLU A 10 -33.84 -50.73 -34.54
C GLU A 10 -32.41 -50.39 -34.11
N LYS A 11 -31.39 -50.85 -34.86
CA LYS A 11 -29.99 -50.46 -34.62
C LYS A 11 -29.74 -48.97 -34.89
N LYS A 12 -30.46 -48.36 -35.84
CA LYS A 12 -30.41 -46.92 -36.13
C LYS A 12 -31.08 -46.10 -35.02
N GLU A 13 -32.23 -46.55 -34.52
CA GLU A 13 -32.95 -45.90 -33.43
C GLU A 13 -32.17 -46.00 -32.11
N ASN A 14 -31.62 -47.16 -31.81
CA ASN A 14 -30.76 -47.36 -30.63
C ASN A 14 -29.49 -46.51 -30.70
N GLY A 15 -28.88 -46.37 -31.89
CA GLY A 15 -27.75 -45.47 -32.11
C GLY A 15 -28.13 -43.98 -31.96
N ALA A 16 -29.32 -43.58 -32.42
CA ALA A 16 -29.81 -42.21 -32.26
C ALA A 16 -30.09 -41.86 -30.79
N LEU A 17 -30.65 -42.81 -30.03
CA LEU A 17 -30.91 -42.67 -28.59
C LEU A 17 -29.63 -42.59 -27.75
N GLU A 18 -28.57 -43.31 -28.14
CA GLU A 18 -27.26 -43.16 -27.51
C GLU A 18 -26.64 -41.79 -27.78
N LEU A 19 -26.76 -41.29 -29.02
CA LEU A 19 -26.30 -39.95 -29.36
C LEU A 19 -27.06 -38.89 -28.56
N GLU A 20 -28.38 -38.98 -28.44
CA GLU A 20 -29.19 -38.05 -27.65
C GLU A 20 -28.75 -38.01 -26.18
N LYS A 21 -28.49 -39.17 -25.56
CA LYS A 21 -27.94 -39.26 -24.20
C LYS A 21 -26.55 -38.64 -24.06
N ILE A 22 -25.69 -38.79 -25.07
CA ILE A 22 -24.35 -38.19 -25.10
C ILE A 22 -24.45 -36.66 -25.21
N TYR A 23 -25.38 -36.15 -26.01
CA TYR A 23 -25.64 -34.72 -26.11
C TYR A 23 -26.19 -34.14 -24.81
N GLU A 24 -27.16 -34.81 -24.17
CA GLU A 24 -27.73 -34.41 -22.87
C GLU A 24 -26.67 -34.40 -21.76
N ASN A 25 -25.80 -35.40 -21.70
CA ASN A 25 -24.70 -35.43 -20.73
C ASN A 25 -23.71 -34.29 -20.96
N ARG A 26 -23.38 -33.99 -22.22
CA ARG A 26 -22.46 -32.90 -22.57
C ARG A 26 -23.07 -31.53 -22.27
N THR A 27 -24.37 -31.32 -22.47
CA THR A 27 -25.04 -30.05 -22.12
C THR A 27 -25.07 -29.85 -20.60
N MET A 28 -25.34 -30.90 -19.83
CA MET A 28 -25.23 -30.87 -18.37
C MET A 28 -23.79 -30.58 -17.90
N GLU A 29 -22.78 -31.17 -18.52
CA GLU A 29 -21.37 -30.86 -18.24
C GLU A 29 -21.04 -29.40 -18.56
N LEU A 30 -21.49 -28.88 -19.71
CA LEU A 30 -21.29 -27.47 -20.08
C LEU A 30 -21.99 -26.51 -19.11
N GLU A 31 -23.15 -26.88 -18.58
CA GLU A 31 -23.86 -26.08 -17.56
C GLU A 31 -23.14 -26.12 -16.20
N ASN A 32 -22.60 -27.28 -15.81
CA ASN A 32 -21.79 -27.42 -14.60
C ASN A 32 -20.43 -26.71 -14.72
N VAL A 33 -19.80 -26.73 -15.89
CA VAL A 33 -18.59 -25.94 -16.19
C VAL A 33 -18.92 -24.44 -16.15
N LYS A 34 -20.06 -24.00 -16.70
CA LYS A 34 -20.50 -22.60 -16.54
C LYS A 34 -20.80 -22.22 -15.09
N LYS A 35 -21.31 -23.13 -14.26
CA LYS A 35 -21.53 -22.88 -12.82
C LYS A 35 -20.22 -22.82 -12.03
N THR A 36 -19.22 -23.61 -12.41
CA THR A 36 -17.88 -23.59 -11.77
C THR A 36 -17.04 -22.40 -12.22
N VAL A 37 -17.07 -22.05 -13.51
CA VAL A 37 -16.36 -20.88 -14.07
C VAL A 37 -17.10 -19.57 -13.77
N GLY A 38 -18.44 -19.60 -13.62
CA GLY A 38 -19.27 -18.44 -13.32
C GLY A 38 -19.26 -17.99 -11.86
N ASN A 39 -18.57 -18.72 -10.97
CA ASN A 39 -18.41 -18.38 -9.55
C ASN A 39 -17.02 -17.76 -9.23
N ASP A 40 -16.25 -17.36 -10.25
CA ASP A 40 -15.00 -16.58 -10.09
C ASP A 40 -15.19 -15.08 -10.37
N HIS A 41 -16.43 -14.60 -10.35
CA HIS A 41 -16.74 -13.18 -10.15
C HIS A 41 -16.95 -12.87 -8.66
N ASP A 42 -16.04 -13.33 -7.81
CA ASP A 42 -15.77 -12.66 -6.55
C ASP A 42 -15.00 -11.36 -6.87
N GLU A 43 -15.70 -10.40 -7.50
CA GLU A 43 -15.28 -9.01 -7.41
C GLU A 43 -15.12 -8.71 -5.92
N PRO A 44 -13.95 -8.24 -5.46
CA PRO A 44 -13.78 -7.91 -4.05
C PRO A 44 -14.82 -6.85 -3.74
N LYS A 45 -15.89 -7.22 -3.01
CA LYS A 45 -16.86 -6.26 -2.50
C LYS A 45 -16.10 -5.37 -1.53
N ILE A 46 -15.55 -4.27 -2.04
CA ILE A 46 -14.87 -3.25 -1.26
C ILE A 46 -15.93 -2.71 -0.32
N ASN A 47 -15.97 -3.22 0.91
CA ASN A 47 -16.82 -2.67 1.95
C ASN A 47 -16.21 -1.33 2.31
N TYR A 48 -16.67 -0.27 1.64
CA TYR A 48 -16.28 1.10 1.91
C TYR A 48 -16.78 1.48 3.31
N ARG A 49 -16.03 1.08 4.33
CA ARG A 49 -16.09 1.65 5.69
C ARG A 49 -15.54 3.08 5.71
N GLY A 50 -15.51 3.72 4.54
CA GLY A 50 -14.90 5.01 4.26
C GLY A 50 -15.50 6.15 5.07
N TRP A 51 -16.76 6.07 5.50
CA TRP A 51 -17.35 7.09 6.36
C TRP A 51 -16.67 7.21 7.72
N LYS A 52 -16.12 6.11 8.27
CA LYS A 52 -15.32 6.15 9.51
C LYS A 52 -13.87 6.57 9.25
N ALA A 53 -13.31 6.25 8.08
CA ALA A 53 -11.91 6.58 7.73
C ALA A 53 -11.75 8.02 7.21
N MET A 54 -12.78 8.57 6.56
CA MET A 54 -12.82 9.93 6.02
C MET A 54 -12.37 11.01 6.99
N PRO A 55 -12.89 11.10 8.23
CA PRO A 55 -12.45 12.15 9.16
C PRO A 55 -10.97 12.02 9.55
N PHE A 56 -10.43 10.80 9.64
CA PHE A 56 -9.01 10.60 9.95
C PHE A 56 -8.11 11.03 8.79
N ILE A 57 -8.49 10.72 7.55
CA ILE A 57 -7.74 11.11 6.35
C ILE A 57 -7.77 12.64 6.19
N ILE A 58 -8.95 13.25 6.33
CA ILE A 58 -9.12 14.71 6.24
C ILE A 58 -8.35 15.40 7.38
N GLY A 59 -8.40 14.85 8.60
CA GLY A 59 -7.65 15.37 9.73
C GLY A 59 -6.14 15.36 9.50
N ASN A 60 -5.60 14.24 9.00
CA ASN A 60 -4.18 14.13 8.65
C ASN A 60 -3.78 15.15 7.56
N GLU A 61 -4.52 15.19 6.46
CA GLU A 61 -4.27 16.11 5.34
C GLU A 61 -4.32 17.58 5.80
N THR A 62 -5.28 17.92 6.65
CA THR A 62 -5.43 19.28 7.18
C THR A 62 -4.28 19.64 8.12
N PHE A 63 -3.86 18.71 8.98
CA PHE A 63 -2.74 18.93 9.90
C PHE A 63 -1.41 19.08 9.17
N GLU A 64 -1.17 18.27 8.15
CA GLU A 64 0.00 18.38 7.28
C GLU A 64 0.07 19.74 6.60
N LYS A 65 -1.05 20.20 6.01
CA LYS A 65 -1.14 21.53 5.38
C LYS A 65 -0.97 22.66 6.39
N LEU A 66 -1.58 22.57 7.56
CA LEU A 66 -1.43 23.58 8.61
C LEU A 66 0.02 23.68 9.10
N GLY A 67 0.68 22.54 9.35
CA GLY A 67 2.08 22.51 9.75
C GLY A 67 3.02 23.09 8.69
N ALA A 68 2.79 22.73 7.42
CA ALA A 68 3.56 23.26 6.30
C ALA A 68 3.40 24.78 6.16
N VAL A 69 2.17 25.28 6.12
CA VAL A 69 1.89 26.73 5.98
C VAL A 69 2.38 27.49 7.21
N GLY A 70 2.19 26.97 8.42
CA GLY A 70 2.65 27.59 9.67
C GLY A 70 4.18 27.72 9.72
N THR A 71 4.89 26.66 9.33
CA THR A 71 6.37 26.68 9.25
C THR A 71 6.85 27.68 8.21
N LEU A 72 6.20 27.72 7.04
CA LEU A 72 6.53 28.66 5.97
C LEU A 72 6.32 30.12 6.40
N ALA A 73 5.22 30.41 7.10
CA ALA A 73 4.91 31.74 7.62
C ALA A 73 5.91 32.17 8.69
N ASN A 74 6.27 31.27 9.61
CA ASN A 74 7.27 31.56 10.63
C ASN A 74 8.65 31.85 10.01
N LEU A 75 9.04 31.08 9.00
CA LEU A 75 10.29 31.30 8.27
C LEU A 75 10.30 32.65 7.54
N LEU A 76 9.18 33.04 6.92
CA LEU A 76 9.05 34.36 6.26
C LEU A 76 9.22 35.51 7.26
N ILE A 77 8.56 35.43 8.42
CA ILE A 77 8.68 36.43 9.49
C ILE A 77 10.12 36.49 10.01
N TYR A 78 10.77 35.34 10.19
CA TYR A 78 12.16 35.28 10.65
C TYR A 78 13.14 35.95 9.66
N LEU A 79 12.97 35.68 8.36
CA LEU A 79 13.81 36.27 7.31
C LEU A 79 13.63 37.80 7.19
N THR A 80 12.41 38.29 7.40
CA THR A 80 12.10 39.73 7.29
C THR A 80 12.44 40.51 8.57
N SER A 81 12.16 39.95 9.75
CA SER A 81 12.33 40.66 11.03
C SER A 81 13.72 40.52 11.64
N VAL A 82 14.30 39.31 11.62
CA VAL A 82 15.60 39.03 12.26
C VAL A 82 16.74 39.26 11.28
N PHE A 83 16.59 38.75 10.05
CA PHE A 83 17.60 38.90 9.01
C PHE A 83 17.50 40.23 8.23
N ASN A 84 16.50 41.08 8.51
CA ASN A 84 16.26 42.38 7.85
C ASN A 84 16.33 42.31 6.31
N MET A 85 15.91 41.18 5.73
CA MET A 85 15.91 41.02 4.27
C MET A 85 14.73 41.76 3.64
N LYS A 86 14.95 42.29 2.43
CA LYS A 86 13.88 42.88 1.61
C LYS A 86 12.78 41.85 1.35
N ASN A 87 11.52 42.24 1.45
CA ASN A 87 10.36 41.35 1.23
C ASN A 87 10.43 40.56 -0.09
N ILE A 88 10.96 41.18 -1.14
CA ILE A 88 11.17 40.54 -2.45
C ILE A 88 12.16 39.36 -2.33
N THR A 89 13.29 39.56 -1.65
CA THR A 89 14.31 38.54 -1.43
C THR A 89 13.80 37.41 -0.52
N ALA A 90 13.05 37.75 0.53
CA ALA A 90 12.44 36.75 1.42
C ALA A 90 11.45 35.85 0.67
N ALA A 91 10.61 36.42 -0.20
CA ALA A 91 9.68 35.65 -1.04
C ALA A 91 10.43 34.71 -2.01
N THR A 92 11.55 35.13 -2.58
CA THR A 92 12.40 34.26 -3.41
C THR A 92 12.93 33.07 -2.61
N ILE A 93 13.39 33.27 -1.37
CA ILE A 93 13.86 32.19 -0.50
C ILE A 93 12.72 31.20 -0.18
N ILE A 94 11.53 31.70 0.12
CA ILE A 94 10.36 30.84 0.36
C ILE A 94 10.00 30.02 -0.89
N ASN A 95 10.08 30.60 -2.10
CA ASN A 95 9.84 29.87 -3.34
C ASN A 95 10.90 28.79 -3.60
N ILE A 96 12.17 29.07 -3.32
CA ILE A 96 13.25 28.07 -3.41
C ILE A 96 13.04 26.96 -2.38
N PHE A 97 12.64 27.29 -1.15
CA PHE A 97 12.32 26.32 -0.12
C PHE A 97 11.16 25.42 -0.55
N ASN A 98 10.08 25.99 -1.09
CA ASN A 98 8.94 25.23 -1.61
C ASN A 98 9.35 24.34 -2.80
N GLY A 99 10.16 24.86 -3.72
CA GLY A 99 10.72 24.06 -4.82
C GLY A 99 11.56 22.88 -4.33
N THR A 100 12.41 23.12 -3.33
CA THR A 100 13.23 22.08 -2.68
C THR A 100 12.37 21.06 -1.95
N ALA A 101 11.29 21.49 -1.28
CA ALA A 101 10.36 20.60 -0.59
C ALA A 101 9.65 19.66 -1.58
N ASN A 102 9.16 20.17 -2.70
CA ASN A 102 8.53 19.35 -3.75
C ASN A 102 9.54 18.38 -4.40
N PHE A 103 10.77 18.83 -4.65
CA PHE A 103 11.85 17.97 -5.15
C PHE A 103 12.24 16.90 -4.12
N GLY A 104 12.26 17.27 -2.83
CA GLY A 104 12.44 16.36 -1.71
C GLY A 104 11.36 15.28 -1.65
N THR A 105 10.09 15.63 -1.92
CA THR A 105 9.00 14.65 -2.05
C THR A 105 9.21 13.71 -3.23
N MET A 106 9.68 14.21 -4.38
CA MET A 106 9.96 13.39 -5.56
C MET A 106 11.13 12.42 -5.30
N ILE A 107 12.20 12.90 -4.68
CA ILE A 107 13.30 12.05 -4.20
C ILE A 107 12.78 11.06 -3.16
N GLY A 108 11.97 11.49 -2.21
CA GLY A 108 11.36 10.65 -1.18
C GLY A 108 10.49 9.55 -1.78
N ALA A 109 9.68 9.86 -2.79
CA ALA A 109 8.89 8.88 -3.54
C ALA A 109 9.78 7.89 -4.28
N TYR A 110 10.83 8.36 -4.96
CA TYR A 110 11.81 7.48 -5.61
C TYR A 110 12.53 6.56 -4.60
N LEU A 111 12.91 7.08 -3.43
CA LEU A 111 13.44 6.24 -2.35
C LEU A 111 12.37 5.27 -1.83
N CYS A 112 11.10 5.66 -1.71
CA CYS A 112 10.04 4.73 -1.33
C CYS A 112 9.87 3.62 -2.37
N ASP A 113 9.88 3.95 -3.65
CA ASP A 113 9.70 2.97 -4.73
C ASP A 113 10.92 2.04 -4.89
N THR A 114 12.13 2.56 -4.62
CA THR A 114 13.39 1.81 -4.82
C THR A 114 13.87 1.09 -3.55
N TYR A 115 13.67 1.68 -2.36
CA TYR A 115 14.09 1.13 -1.07
C TYR A 115 12.93 0.52 -0.26
N PHE A 116 11.69 1.01 -0.36
CA PHE A 116 10.55 0.49 0.42
C PHE A 116 9.82 -0.67 -0.27
N GLY A 117 10.56 -1.74 -0.48
CA GLY A 117 10.06 -3.07 -0.13
C GLY A 117 9.91 -3.23 1.40
N ARG A 118 9.10 -2.39 2.04
CA ARG A 118 8.54 -2.39 3.42
C ARG A 118 9.40 -2.67 4.68
N TYR A 119 10.56 -3.37 4.65
CA TYR A 119 11.21 -3.89 5.87
C TYR A 119 12.62 -3.37 6.17
N ASN A 120 13.44 -3.02 5.17
CA ASN A 120 14.87 -2.76 5.41
C ASN A 120 15.18 -1.41 6.06
N THR A 121 14.49 -0.31 5.71
CA THR A 121 14.75 1.00 6.33
C THR A 121 14.28 1.06 7.78
N LEU A 122 13.13 0.44 8.09
CA LEU A 122 12.63 0.31 9.45
C LEU A 122 13.55 -0.61 10.28
N GLY A 123 14.04 -1.71 9.69
CA GLY A 123 15.02 -2.60 10.33
C GLY A 123 16.33 -1.87 10.66
N PHE A 124 16.87 -1.10 9.72
CA PHE A 124 18.10 -0.34 9.96
C PHE A 124 17.90 0.76 11.00
N ALA A 125 16.75 1.45 10.98
CA ALA A 125 16.41 2.46 11.98
C ALA A 125 16.22 1.88 13.39
N THR A 126 15.58 0.71 13.51
CA THR A 126 15.42 0.01 14.80
C THR A 126 16.75 -0.49 15.35
N VAL A 127 17.59 -1.11 14.53
CA VAL A 127 18.92 -1.58 14.95
C VAL A 127 19.81 -0.40 15.36
N ALA A 128 19.81 0.69 14.58
CA ALA A 128 20.56 1.90 14.91
C ALA A 128 20.08 2.54 16.23
N SER A 129 18.77 2.65 16.44
CA SER A 129 18.22 3.23 17.67
C SER A 129 18.54 2.38 18.91
N PHE A 130 18.51 1.05 18.76
CA PHE A 130 18.83 0.13 19.85
C PHE A 130 20.32 0.18 20.24
N LEU A 131 21.22 0.24 19.25
CA LEU A 131 22.67 0.38 19.48
C LEU A 131 23.01 1.71 20.16
N VAL A 132 22.39 2.81 19.72
CA VAL A 132 22.62 4.13 20.34
C VAL A 132 22.15 4.14 21.79
N LEU A 133 20.98 3.57 22.09
CA LEU A 133 20.49 3.50 23.46
C LEU A 133 21.38 2.61 24.35
N ALA A 134 21.85 1.47 23.84
CA ALA A 134 22.73 0.57 24.58
C ALA A 134 24.05 1.26 24.95
N SER A 135 24.70 1.92 23.99
CA SER A 135 25.93 2.67 24.25
C SER A 135 25.75 3.83 25.25
N ALA A 136 24.61 4.52 25.21
CA ALA A 136 24.30 5.61 26.13
C ALA A 136 24.08 5.12 27.57
N LEU A 137 23.52 3.90 27.75
CA LEU A 137 23.37 3.30 29.08
C LEU A 137 24.72 2.89 29.67
N GLU A 138 25.65 2.35 28.87
CA GLU A 138 27.00 2.04 29.36
C GLU A 138 27.75 3.29 29.82
N GLN A 139 27.70 4.37 29.03
CA GLN A 139 28.31 5.65 29.42
C GLN A 139 27.66 6.24 30.67
N ARG A 140 26.32 6.13 30.80
CA ARG A 140 25.59 6.63 31.97
C ARG A 140 25.82 5.80 33.23
N VAL A 141 25.90 4.48 33.13
CA VAL A 141 26.25 3.59 34.25
C VAL A 141 27.69 3.83 34.69
N SER A 142 28.62 4.00 33.74
CA SER A 142 30.01 4.35 34.06
C SER A 142 30.13 5.73 34.72
N ALA A 143 29.36 6.72 34.25
CA ALA A 143 29.31 8.06 34.85
C ALA A 143 28.69 8.06 36.26
N ILE A 144 27.66 7.24 36.51
CA ILE A 144 27.06 7.08 37.85
C ILE A 144 28.03 6.34 38.80
N LYS A 145 28.72 5.29 38.34
CA LYS A 145 29.77 4.61 39.13
C LYS A 145 30.91 5.56 39.50
N PHE A 146 31.30 6.44 38.57
CA PHE A 146 32.28 7.50 38.80
C PHE A 146 31.78 8.57 39.79
N TYR A 147 30.52 9.00 39.67
CA TYR A 147 29.91 10.03 40.53
C TYR A 147 29.64 9.53 41.97
N ILE A 148 29.30 8.25 42.15
CA ILE A 148 29.07 7.63 43.46
C ILE A 148 30.40 7.10 44.07
N GLY A 149 31.52 7.19 43.34
CA GLY A 149 32.84 6.82 43.84
C GLY A 149 33.04 5.31 44.05
N TYR A 150 32.29 4.46 43.34
CA TYR A 150 32.53 3.02 43.35
C TYR A 150 33.71 2.70 42.43
N HIS A 151 34.90 2.66 43.04
CA HIS A 151 36.15 2.25 42.40
C HIS A 151 36.27 0.73 42.49
N PHE A 152 35.75 0.00 41.48
CA PHE A 152 36.24 -1.33 41.10
C PHE A 152 35.93 -1.61 39.62
#